data_AF-A0A522RJX7-F1
#
_entry.id   AF-A0A522RJX7-F1
#
_cell.length_a   1.000
_cell.length_b   1.000
_cell.length_c   1.000
_cell.angle_alpha   90.00
_cell.angle_beta   90.00
_cell.angle_gamma   90.00
#
_symmetry.space_group_name_H-M   'P 1'
#
loop_
_entity.id
_entity.type
_entity.pdbx_description
1 polymer ?
#
loop_
_entity_poly.entity_id
_entity_poly.type
_entity_poly.pdbx_seq_one_letter_code
_entity_poly.pdbx_strand_id
1 'polypeptide(L)'
;MKKIILSAMICCTLAALTFFYSSCQKSMLKKSDNPLQLSETTALNQKISSSNSKMTPDSGNPLPQSDFNLWQTCSVAPAPYDIQGTNGICIPVGGTGCGSNDQAAEEANGQYASGMQFNGCFKGGSNAPDGSNEMAVFIADNVTQWNGDEMGFVETLSDHTLKAYVQGNGNYYTHVISTGDDGYHTFKCQVNYNNHSQVDFYVDGNYVYSLQNPGVNYWENLYYFVGTTHRTSDSWSSSGQQIEMYNMTTY
;
A
#
# COMPACT_ATOMS: atom_id res chain seq x y z
N MET A 1 -52.87 2.66 -35.04
CA MET A 1 -51.79 2.16 -35.92
C MET A 1 -50.54 1.99 -35.07
N LYS A 2 -50.17 0.74 -34.76
CA LYS A 2 -48.98 0.38 -33.97
C LYS A 2 -47.81 0.15 -34.94
N LYS A 3 -46.66 0.79 -34.71
CA LYS A 3 -45.38 0.38 -35.30
C LYS A 3 -44.49 -0.15 -34.18
N ILE A 4 -44.30 -1.46 -34.20
CA ILE A 4 -43.28 -2.19 -33.43
C ILE A 4 -42.07 -2.25 -34.36
N ILE A 5 -40.92 -1.75 -33.93
CA ILE A 5 -39.64 -2.03 -34.57
C ILE A 5 -38.83 -2.87 -33.59
N LEU A 6 -38.61 -4.10 -34.03
CA LEU A 6 -37.79 -5.13 -33.44
C LEU A 6 -36.40 -5.03 -34.09
N SER A 7 -35.35 -4.86 -33.29
CA SER A 7 -33.98 -5.15 -33.74
C SER A 7 -33.28 -5.99 -32.69
N ALA A 8 -33.17 -7.27 -33.00
CA ALA A 8 -32.28 -8.21 -32.34
C ALA A 8 -30.85 -7.99 -32.84
N MET A 9 -29.87 -8.05 -31.95
CA MET A 9 -28.48 -8.31 -32.32
C MET A 9 -27.86 -9.26 -31.30
N ILE A 10 -27.69 -10.49 -31.73
CA ILE A 10 -26.88 -11.55 -31.12
C ILE A 10 -25.48 -11.42 -31.72
N CYS A 11 -24.41 -11.41 -30.93
CA CYS A 11 -23.31 -12.40 -31.01
C CYS A 11 -22.14 -12.08 -30.04
N CYS A 12 -21.73 -13.12 -29.30
CA CYS A 12 -20.40 -13.49 -28.81
C CYS A 12 -19.28 -12.44 -28.69
N THR A 13 -18.61 -12.38 -27.52
CA THR A 13 -17.30 -13.04 -27.35
C THR A 13 -16.86 -13.11 -25.87
N LEU A 14 -16.10 -14.16 -25.61
CA LEU A 14 -15.49 -14.61 -24.37
C LEU A 14 -14.10 -13.94 -24.20
N ALA A 15 -13.60 -13.90 -22.95
CA ALA A 15 -12.22 -13.62 -22.50
C ALA A 15 -11.76 -12.15 -22.47
N ALA A 16 -11.38 -11.67 -21.28
CA ALA A 16 -9.98 -11.66 -20.84
C ALA A 16 -9.83 -10.95 -19.48
N LEU A 17 -9.21 -11.69 -18.57
CA LEU A 17 -8.64 -11.22 -17.32
C LEU A 17 -7.40 -10.39 -17.68
N THR A 18 -7.43 -9.08 -17.49
CA THR A 18 -6.22 -8.24 -17.44
C THR A 18 -6.43 -7.18 -16.37
N PHE A 19 -5.80 -7.43 -15.22
CA PHE A 19 -5.51 -6.43 -14.21
C PHE A 19 -4.68 -5.30 -14.85
N PHE A 20 -5.04 -4.07 -14.52
CA PHE A 20 -4.35 -2.87 -14.95
C PHE A 20 -2.91 -2.87 -14.39
N TYR A 21 -1.95 -3.13 -15.27
CA TYR A 21 -0.63 -2.53 -15.20
C TYR A 21 -0.72 -1.16 -15.88
N SER A 22 -0.58 -0.07 -15.14
CA SER A 22 -0.10 1.20 -15.71
C SER A 22 0.22 2.22 -14.62
N SER A 23 1.50 2.33 -14.27
CA SER A 23 2.25 3.53 -14.61
C SER A 23 3.76 3.33 -14.46
N CYS A 24 4.50 3.99 -15.34
CA CYS A 24 5.96 4.12 -15.38
C CYS A 24 6.77 3.03 -16.14
N GLN A 25 6.49 2.88 -17.45
CA GLN A 25 7.58 2.58 -18.39
C GLN A 25 8.27 3.89 -18.80
N LYS A 26 9.44 4.16 -18.21
CA LYS A 26 10.49 4.98 -18.84
C LYS A 26 11.57 4.04 -19.38
N SER A 27 11.76 4.13 -20.69
CA SER A 27 12.80 3.49 -21.48
C SER A 27 14.21 3.72 -20.91
N MET A 28 15.08 2.69 -20.89
CA MET A 28 16.43 2.69 -21.51
C MET A 28 17.11 1.29 -21.44
N LEU A 29 17.51 0.82 -22.63
CA LEU A 29 18.78 0.14 -23.01
C LEU A 29 19.24 -1.21 -22.40
N LYS A 30 19.13 -2.24 -23.26
CA LYS A 30 20.14 -3.25 -23.71
C LYS A 30 21.11 -3.89 -22.69
N LYS A 31 20.81 -5.17 -22.42
CA LYS A 31 21.59 -6.42 -22.67
C LYS A 31 23.04 -6.54 -22.15
N SER A 32 23.26 -7.50 -21.25
CA SER A 32 24.50 -8.30 -21.16
C SER A 32 24.16 -9.71 -20.67
N ASP A 33 24.38 -10.71 -21.53
CA ASP A 33 24.29 -12.14 -21.23
C ASP A 33 25.57 -12.61 -20.51
N ASN A 34 25.46 -13.30 -19.37
CA ASN A 34 26.14 -14.59 -19.19
C ASN A 34 25.73 -15.32 -17.89
N PRO A 35 25.54 -16.65 -17.94
CA PRO A 35 25.05 -17.46 -16.82
C PRO A 35 26.20 -18.02 -15.98
N LEU A 36 26.01 -18.17 -14.67
CA LEU A 36 26.85 -19.03 -13.84
C LEU A 36 26.01 -19.91 -12.91
N GLN A 37 26.54 -21.12 -12.74
CA GLN A 37 25.88 -22.36 -12.35
C GLN A 37 25.72 -22.56 -10.83
N LEU A 38 24.84 -23.51 -10.52
CA LEU A 38 24.57 -24.21 -9.26
C LEU A 38 25.81 -24.53 -8.39
N SER A 39 25.58 -24.59 -7.07
CA SER A 39 25.92 -25.80 -6.30
C SER A 39 24.98 -26.03 -5.12
N GLU A 40 24.57 -27.29 -4.95
CA GLU A 40 23.69 -27.83 -3.91
C GLU A 40 24.33 -27.90 -2.50
N THR A 41 23.53 -28.44 -1.57
CA THR A 41 23.83 -29.02 -0.23
C THR A 41 23.54 -28.05 0.93
N THR A 42 22.83 -28.37 2.03
CA THR A 42 22.40 -29.64 2.63
C THR A 42 21.15 -29.35 3.50
N ALA A 43 20.16 -30.24 3.49
CA ALA A 43 19.03 -30.23 4.41
C ALA A 43 19.46 -30.64 5.83
N LEU A 44 19.12 -29.82 6.84
CA LEU A 44 19.10 -30.23 8.24
C LEU A 44 17.70 -30.01 8.81
N ASN A 45 17.02 -31.13 9.04
CA ASN A 45 15.82 -31.26 9.84
C ASN A 45 16.10 -30.81 11.28
N GLN A 46 15.40 -29.78 11.78
CA GLN A 46 15.24 -29.59 13.22
C GLN A 46 13.80 -29.18 13.59
N LYS A 47 13.07 -30.20 14.02
CA LYS A 47 12.02 -30.24 15.06
C LYS A 47 11.43 -28.89 15.53
N ILE A 48 10.19 -28.69 15.14
CA ILE A 48 9.25 -27.66 15.65
C ILE A 48 9.16 -27.72 17.18
N SER A 49 9.36 -26.56 17.82
CA SER A 49 8.79 -26.26 19.14
C SER A 49 8.03 -24.95 19.03
N SER A 50 6.70 -25.06 19.10
CA SER A 50 5.77 -23.96 19.25
C SER A 50 5.91 -23.35 20.64
N SER A 51 6.53 -22.18 20.69
CA SER A 51 6.43 -21.27 21.82
C SER A 51 6.02 -19.90 21.29
N ASN A 52 4.88 -19.41 21.75
CA ASN A 52 4.46 -18.01 21.66
C ASN A 52 5.49 -17.14 22.42
N SER A 53 6.67 -16.96 21.85
CA SER A 53 7.63 -15.97 22.29
C SER A 53 7.06 -14.61 21.95
N LYS A 54 6.48 -13.99 22.99
CA LYS A 54 6.17 -12.57 23.07
C LYS A 54 7.37 -11.79 22.53
N MET A 55 7.24 -11.33 21.28
CA MET A 55 8.21 -10.51 20.59
C MET A 55 8.49 -9.30 21.49
N THR A 56 9.72 -9.15 21.93
CA THR A 56 10.17 -7.91 22.57
C THR A 56 9.95 -6.78 21.56
N PRO A 57 9.31 -5.66 21.95
CA PRO A 57 9.14 -4.55 21.03
C PRO A 57 10.52 -4.05 20.61
N ASP A 58 10.89 -4.24 19.35
CA ASP A 58 12.01 -3.48 18.78
C ASP A 58 11.74 -2.00 19.07
N SER A 59 12.76 -1.31 19.57
CA SER A 59 12.68 0.12 19.83
C SER A 59 12.55 0.82 18.48
N GLY A 60 11.32 1.04 18.05
CA GLY A 60 11.08 1.66 16.75
C GLY A 60 11.65 3.07 16.68
N ASN A 61 12.06 3.47 15.48
CA ASN A 61 12.56 4.81 15.19
C ASN A 61 11.38 5.74 14.89
N PRO A 62 11.08 6.73 15.75
CA PRO A 62 9.98 7.65 15.51
C PRO A 62 10.30 8.58 14.34
N LEU A 63 9.31 8.81 13.48
CA LEU A 63 9.40 9.70 12.31
C LEU A 63 8.61 10.99 12.56
N PRO A 64 9.28 12.13 12.81
CA PRO A 64 8.63 13.43 12.84
C PRO A 64 8.15 13.87 11.44
N GLN A 65 7.19 14.79 11.39
CA GLN A 65 6.73 15.44 10.14
C GLN A 65 7.88 16.00 9.29
N SER A 66 8.92 16.52 9.94
CA SER A 66 10.10 17.08 9.27
C SER A 66 10.86 16.09 8.41
N ASP A 67 10.62 14.80 8.61
CA ASP A 67 11.28 13.73 7.87
C ASP A 67 10.51 13.39 6.58
N PHE A 68 9.40 14.06 6.27
CA PHE A 68 8.59 13.79 5.08
C PHE A 68 8.66 14.90 4.04
N ASN A 69 8.76 14.50 2.78
CA ASN A 69 8.48 15.33 1.62
C ASN A 69 6.99 15.20 1.26
N LEU A 70 6.29 16.33 1.28
CA LEU A 70 4.90 16.39 0.85
C LEU A 70 4.85 16.77 -0.64
N TRP A 71 4.16 15.96 -1.45
CA TRP A 71 4.08 16.20 -2.88
C TRP A 71 2.72 15.82 -3.47
N GLN A 72 2.46 16.35 -4.67
CA GLN A 72 1.27 16.07 -5.46
C GLN A 72 1.61 16.04 -6.95
N THR A 73 0.99 15.15 -7.72
CA THR A 73 1.18 15.11 -9.18
C THR A 73 0.35 16.15 -9.91
N CYS A 74 -0.70 16.66 -9.26
CA CYS A 74 -1.59 17.65 -9.82
C CYS A 74 -1.80 18.81 -8.85
N SER A 75 -1.65 20.05 -9.34
CA SER A 75 -1.70 21.26 -8.51
C SER A 75 -3.10 21.69 -8.07
N VAL A 76 -4.08 20.79 -8.12
CA VAL A 76 -5.46 21.08 -7.74
C VAL A 76 -5.70 20.63 -6.30
N ALA A 77 -6.13 21.57 -5.47
CA ALA A 77 -6.41 21.34 -4.07
C ALA A 77 -7.45 20.22 -3.86
N PRO A 78 -7.36 19.49 -2.72
CA PRO A 78 -6.47 19.75 -1.58
C PRO A 78 -5.11 19.04 -1.72
N ALA A 79 -4.04 19.68 -1.20
CA ALA A 79 -2.66 19.15 -1.16
C ALA A 79 -2.35 18.56 0.22
N PRO A 80 -1.34 17.68 0.39
CA PRO A 80 -0.96 17.15 1.70
C PRO A 80 -0.40 18.26 2.60
N TYR A 81 -0.59 18.15 3.91
CA TYR A 81 -0.17 19.17 4.87
C TYR A 81 0.10 18.61 6.27
N ASP A 82 0.95 19.30 7.01
CA ASP A 82 1.20 19.05 8.42
C ASP A 82 0.03 19.53 9.29
N ILE A 83 -0.44 18.65 10.16
CA ILE A 83 -1.49 18.92 11.13
C ILE A 83 -0.90 19.72 12.29
N GLN A 84 -1.20 21.01 12.30
CA GLN A 84 -0.62 21.98 13.24
C GLN A 84 -0.84 21.60 14.70
N GLY A 85 0.23 21.76 15.51
CA GLY A 85 0.21 21.45 16.94
C GLY A 85 0.28 19.96 17.28
N THR A 86 0.51 19.11 16.27
CA THR A 86 0.68 17.65 16.41
C THR A 86 1.92 17.19 15.64
N ASN A 87 2.22 15.89 15.69
CA ASN A 87 3.17 15.23 14.78
C ASN A 87 2.45 14.45 13.68
N GLY A 88 1.32 14.98 13.19
CA GLY A 88 0.44 14.31 12.23
C GLY A 88 0.50 14.88 10.81
N ILE A 89 0.41 14.04 9.79
CA ILE A 89 0.31 14.48 8.39
C ILE A 89 -1.08 14.10 7.86
N CYS A 90 -1.73 15.03 7.17
CA CYS A 90 -2.96 14.77 6.43
C CYS A 90 -2.63 14.63 4.94
N ILE A 91 -3.11 13.55 4.33
CA ILE A 91 -2.99 13.30 2.89
C ILE A 91 -4.42 13.21 2.31
N PRO A 92 -4.97 14.32 1.80
CA PRO A 92 -6.29 14.33 1.21
C PRO A 92 -6.31 13.57 -0.12
N VAL A 93 -7.43 12.95 -0.47
CA VAL A 93 -7.64 12.43 -1.81
C VAL A 93 -7.81 13.63 -2.76
N GLY A 94 -6.94 13.72 -3.75
CA GLY A 94 -6.82 14.88 -4.63
C GLY A 94 -8.11 15.32 -5.34
N GLY A 95 -8.18 16.60 -5.70
CA GLY A 95 -9.36 17.24 -6.29
C GLY A 95 -9.71 16.78 -7.72
N THR A 96 -10.84 17.28 -8.23
CA THR A 96 -11.45 16.88 -9.52
C THR A 96 -10.84 17.51 -10.76
N GLY A 97 -9.82 18.36 -10.62
CA GLY A 97 -9.32 19.19 -11.72
C GLY A 97 -8.34 18.50 -12.68
N CYS A 98 -8.11 17.20 -12.49
CA CYS A 98 -7.23 16.36 -13.32
C CYS A 98 -7.61 14.89 -13.17
N GLY A 99 -7.28 14.10 -14.19
CA GLY A 99 -7.59 12.66 -14.27
C GLY A 99 -6.90 11.87 -13.16
N SER A 100 -5.67 11.43 -13.41
CA SER A 100 -4.86 10.82 -12.36
C SER A 100 -4.30 11.88 -11.43
N ASN A 101 -4.49 11.70 -10.12
CA ASN A 101 -4.11 12.67 -9.11
C ASN A 101 -3.61 11.95 -7.86
N ASP A 102 -2.29 11.99 -7.68
CA ASP A 102 -1.62 11.39 -6.55
C ASP A 102 -1.22 12.48 -5.57
N GLN A 103 -1.42 12.18 -4.30
CA GLN A 103 -1.12 13.05 -3.16
C GLN A 103 -0.35 12.19 -2.18
N ALA A 104 0.79 12.66 -1.69
CA ALA A 104 1.62 11.82 -0.84
C ALA A 104 2.44 12.59 0.19
N ALA A 105 2.76 11.86 1.26
CA ALA A 105 3.82 12.16 2.18
C ALA A 105 4.81 11.00 2.15
N GLU A 106 6.04 11.27 1.74
CA GLU A 106 7.10 10.27 1.56
C GLU A 106 8.28 10.63 2.45
N GLU A 107 8.75 9.68 3.25
CA GLU A 107 9.96 9.82 4.06
C GLU A 107 11.14 10.27 3.18
N ALA A 108 11.84 11.33 3.58
CA ALA A 108 12.88 11.96 2.78
C ALA A 108 14.16 11.12 2.72
N ASN A 109 14.41 10.31 3.75
CA ASN A 109 15.57 9.44 3.84
C ASN A 109 15.12 8.08 4.33
N GLY A 110 15.26 7.06 3.49
CA GLY A 110 14.92 5.71 3.88
C GLY A 110 15.87 5.18 4.97
N GLN A 111 15.41 4.14 5.64
CA GLN A 111 16.13 3.47 6.73
C GLN A 111 15.91 1.96 6.67
N TYR A 112 16.86 1.21 7.22
CA TYR A 112 16.70 -0.22 7.34
C TYR A 112 15.57 -0.53 8.30
N ALA A 113 14.55 -1.21 7.81
CA ALA A 113 13.38 -1.55 8.61
C ALA A 113 12.88 -2.97 8.30
N SER A 114 12.10 -3.47 9.24
CA SER A 114 11.43 -4.76 9.29
C SER A 114 9.95 -4.57 9.62
N GLY A 115 9.45 -3.33 9.67
CA GLY A 115 8.06 -3.03 9.94
C GLY A 115 7.80 -1.54 10.08
N MET A 116 6.53 -1.21 10.26
CA MET A 116 6.07 0.15 10.51
C MET A 116 4.87 0.18 11.46
N GLN A 117 4.67 1.33 12.10
CA GLN A 117 3.47 1.66 12.86
C GLN A 117 3.07 3.12 12.63
N PHE A 118 1.77 3.39 12.64
CA PHE A 118 1.23 4.74 12.81
C PHE A 118 -0.10 4.71 13.56
N ASN A 119 -0.41 5.83 14.19
CA ASN A 119 -1.75 6.14 14.69
C ASN A 119 -2.48 6.96 13.64
N GLY A 120 -3.68 6.60 13.25
CA GLY A 120 -4.32 7.31 12.15
C GLY A 120 -5.67 6.75 11.78
N CYS A 121 -6.18 7.25 10.67
CA CYS A 121 -7.44 6.82 10.09
C CYS A 121 -7.37 6.92 8.57
N PHE A 122 -8.08 6.04 7.91
CA PHE A 122 -8.46 6.18 6.51
C PHE A 122 -9.88 6.76 6.54
N LYS A 123 -10.02 8.04 6.21
CA LYS A 123 -11.33 8.70 6.15
C LYS A 123 -11.84 8.54 4.74
N GLY A 124 -12.96 7.85 4.59
CA GLY A 124 -13.42 7.35 3.31
C GLY A 124 -14.89 7.61 3.05
N GLY A 125 -15.32 7.25 1.84
CA GLY A 125 -16.71 7.26 1.42
C GLY A 125 -16.84 6.46 0.12
N SER A 126 -17.99 5.84 -0.13
CA SER A 126 -18.20 4.90 -1.25
C SER A 126 -18.54 5.58 -2.59
N ASN A 127 -17.87 6.70 -2.89
CA ASN A 127 -18.20 7.60 -4.00
C ASN A 127 -17.14 7.60 -5.12
N ALA A 128 -16.05 6.84 -4.98
CA ALA A 128 -15.17 6.57 -6.10
C ALA A 128 -15.85 5.66 -7.13
N PRO A 129 -15.56 5.83 -8.43
CA PRO A 129 -16.26 5.10 -9.50
C PRO A 129 -15.93 3.61 -9.54
N ASP A 130 -14.76 3.21 -9.06
CA ASP A 130 -14.28 1.83 -9.08
C ASP A 130 -13.16 1.61 -8.05
N GLY A 131 -12.77 0.35 -7.91
CA GLY A 131 -11.76 -0.09 -6.94
C GLY A 131 -10.31 0.23 -7.28
N SER A 132 -10.03 0.92 -8.39
CA SER A 132 -8.67 1.39 -8.72
C SER A 132 -8.28 2.67 -7.98
N ASN A 133 -9.24 3.32 -7.31
CA ASN A 133 -9.00 4.50 -6.51
C ASN A 133 -8.76 4.06 -5.08
N GLU A 134 -7.58 4.35 -4.55
CA GLU A 134 -7.11 3.79 -3.28
C GLU A 134 -6.41 4.86 -2.45
N MET A 135 -6.31 4.61 -1.15
CA MET A 135 -5.40 5.34 -0.27
C MET A 135 -4.64 4.33 0.57
N ALA A 136 -3.35 4.57 0.80
CA ALA A 136 -2.48 3.59 1.41
C ALA A 136 -1.46 4.24 2.35
N VAL A 137 -1.07 3.49 3.38
CA VAL A 137 0.05 3.80 4.26
C VAL A 137 0.93 2.57 4.38
N PHE A 138 2.19 2.70 4.00
CA PHE A 138 3.10 1.57 3.84
C PHE A 138 4.57 1.98 3.95
N ILE A 139 5.44 0.98 3.93
CA ILE A 139 6.87 1.14 3.69
C ILE A 139 7.26 0.46 2.38
N ALA A 140 8.11 1.13 1.59
CA ALA A 140 8.56 0.66 0.27
C ALA A 140 10.05 0.85 0.05
N ASP A 141 10.72 -0.11 -0.57
CA ASP A 141 12.16 -0.06 -0.83
C ASP A 141 12.52 0.67 -2.14
N ASN A 142 11.51 1.00 -2.96
CA ASN A 142 11.68 1.69 -4.23
C ASN A 142 10.54 2.70 -4.51
N VAL A 143 10.67 3.89 -3.94
CA VAL A 143 9.76 5.04 -4.16
C VAL A 143 9.97 5.77 -5.50
N THR A 144 10.95 5.34 -6.30
CA THR A 144 11.17 5.92 -7.64
C THR A 144 10.34 5.22 -8.72
N GLN A 145 10.22 3.89 -8.63
CA GLN A 145 9.53 3.08 -9.63
C GLN A 145 8.27 2.38 -9.11
N TRP A 146 8.03 2.36 -7.80
CA TRP A 146 6.83 1.77 -7.17
C TRP A 146 6.59 0.31 -7.59
N ASN A 147 7.67 -0.44 -7.75
CA ASN A 147 7.66 -1.84 -8.20
C ASN A 147 8.49 -2.74 -7.27
N GLY A 148 8.83 -2.22 -6.10
CA GLY A 148 9.66 -2.88 -5.11
C GLY A 148 8.86 -3.71 -4.12
N ASP A 149 9.53 -4.04 -3.03
CA ASP A 149 8.94 -4.70 -1.89
C ASP A 149 8.18 -3.67 -1.05
N GLU A 150 6.90 -3.94 -0.79
CA GLU A 150 6.04 -3.05 -0.03
C GLU A 150 5.24 -3.84 1.02
N MET A 151 4.99 -3.21 2.17
CA MET A 151 4.08 -3.74 3.17
C MET A 151 3.35 -2.60 3.90
N GLY A 152 2.05 -2.78 4.11
CA GLY A 152 1.26 -1.78 4.80
C GLY A 152 -0.24 -2.01 4.70
N PHE A 153 -0.97 -0.91 4.69
CA PHE A 153 -2.43 -0.87 4.71
C PHE A 153 -2.94 -0.09 3.52
N VAL A 154 -4.00 -0.58 2.88
CA VAL A 154 -4.63 0.03 1.72
C VAL A 154 -6.13 0.01 1.87
N GLU A 155 -6.77 1.14 1.63
CA GLU A 155 -8.21 1.27 1.56
C GLU A 155 -8.65 1.56 0.13
N THR A 156 -9.65 0.82 -0.33
CA THR A 156 -10.31 1.11 -1.60
C THR A 156 -11.42 2.13 -1.40
N LEU A 157 -11.38 3.21 -2.19
CA LEU A 157 -12.29 4.36 -2.06
C LEU A 157 -13.69 4.10 -2.62
N SER A 158 -13.91 3.04 -3.41
CA SER A 158 -15.26 2.76 -3.95
C SER A 158 -16.18 2.09 -2.94
N ASP A 159 -15.61 1.28 -2.06
CA ASP A 159 -16.34 0.43 -1.11
C ASP A 159 -15.92 0.67 0.34
N HIS A 160 -14.93 1.54 0.58
CA HIS A 160 -14.42 1.87 1.91
C HIS A 160 -13.90 0.61 2.62
N THR A 161 -13.22 -0.27 1.89
CA THR A 161 -12.68 -1.53 2.42
C THR A 161 -11.19 -1.40 2.72
N LEU A 162 -10.85 -1.43 4.00
CA LEU A 162 -9.48 -1.45 4.51
C LEU A 162 -8.90 -2.87 4.41
N LYS A 163 -7.66 -2.95 3.90
CA LYS A 163 -6.93 -4.20 3.69
C LYS A 163 -5.51 -4.09 4.25
N ALA A 164 -5.02 -5.19 4.81
CA ALA A 164 -3.59 -5.44 4.89
C ALA A 164 -3.08 -5.74 3.48
N TYR A 165 -1.86 -5.31 3.13
CA TYR A 165 -1.26 -5.65 1.85
C TYR A 165 0.25 -5.88 1.92
N VAL A 166 0.74 -6.72 1.00
CA VAL A 166 2.16 -6.85 0.68
C VAL A 166 2.36 -6.95 -0.83
N GLN A 167 3.45 -6.37 -1.33
CA GLN A 167 3.86 -6.42 -2.72
C GLN A 167 5.32 -6.85 -2.81
N GLY A 168 5.69 -7.61 -3.85
CA GLY A 168 7.08 -7.90 -4.16
C GLY A 168 7.19 -8.92 -5.29
N ASN A 169 8.26 -8.83 -6.08
CA ASN A 169 8.46 -9.66 -7.28
C ASN A 169 7.27 -9.65 -8.28
N GLY A 170 6.58 -8.52 -8.40
CA GLY A 170 5.41 -8.36 -9.28
C GLY A 170 4.13 -9.05 -8.79
N ASN A 171 4.13 -9.59 -7.57
CA ASN A 171 2.94 -10.13 -6.92
C ASN A 171 2.39 -9.12 -5.92
N TYR A 172 1.07 -9.14 -5.75
CA TYR A 172 0.33 -8.28 -4.84
C TYR A 172 -0.69 -9.13 -4.07
N TYR A 173 -0.64 -9.09 -2.75
CA TYR A 173 -1.50 -9.87 -1.86
C TYR A 173 -2.19 -8.96 -0.86
N THR A 174 -3.47 -9.23 -0.59
CA THR A 174 -4.27 -8.44 0.35
C THR A 174 -5.12 -9.32 1.27
N HIS A 175 -5.47 -8.81 2.44
CA HIS A 175 -6.49 -9.38 3.32
C HIS A 175 -7.41 -8.28 3.84
N VAL A 176 -8.73 -8.46 3.73
CA VAL A 176 -9.72 -7.50 4.25
C VAL A 176 -9.67 -7.47 5.77
N ILE A 177 -9.54 -6.26 6.33
CA ILE A 177 -9.54 -6.01 7.78
C ILE A 177 -10.94 -5.55 8.22
N SER A 178 -11.46 -4.51 7.54
CA SER A 178 -12.75 -3.90 7.86
C SER A 178 -13.35 -3.24 6.61
N THR A 179 -14.63 -2.86 6.70
CA THR A 179 -15.33 -2.09 5.68
C THR A 179 -16.17 -1.01 6.36
N GLY A 180 -16.07 0.23 5.89
CA GLY A 180 -16.84 1.37 6.40
C GLY A 180 -16.33 1.93 7.73
N ASP A 181 -15.01 1.90 7.95
CA ASP A 181 -14.38 2.26 9.23
C ASP A 181 -13.53 3.53 9.13
N ASP A 182 -14.11 4.67 9.52
CA ASP A 182 -13.41 5.96 9.61
C ASP A 182 -12.68 6.16 10.96
N GLY A 183 -12.59 5.10 11.78
CA GLY A 183 -12.03 5.15 13.13
C GLY A 183 -10.54 5.51 13.16
N TYR A 184 -10.11 6.11 14.27
CA TYR A 184 -8.68 6.22 14.56
C TYR A 184 -8.20 4.94 15.21
N HIS A 185 -7.17 4.34 14.62
CA HIS A 185 -6.54 3.11 15.11
C HIS A 185 -5.04 3.27 15.23
N THR A 186 -4.42 2.32 15.92
CA THR A 186 -2.98 2.05 15.80
C THR A 186 -2.77 0.92 14.82
N PHE A 187 -2.24 1.24 13.64
CA PHE A 187 -1.93 0.29 12.59
C PHE A 187 -0.46 -0.10 12.69
N LYS A 188 -0.17 -1.41 12.65
CA LYS A 188 1.21 -1.92 12.63
C LYS A 188 1.33 -3.11 11.69
N CYS A 189 2.41 -3.15 10.90
CA CYS A 189 2.84 -4.34 10.21
C CYS A 189 4.31 -4.63 10.52
N GLN A 190 4.66 -5.91 10.66
CA GLN A 190 6.01 -6.34 11.03
C GLN A 190 6.36 -7.65 10.31
N VAL A 191 7.55 -7.71 9.74
CA VAL A 191 8.11 -8.91 9.16
C VAL A 191 8.35 -9.95 10.25
N ASN A 192 7.99 -11.19 9.95
CA ASN A 192 8.20 -12.29 10.88
C ASN A 192 9.70 -12.61 10.97
N TYR A 193 10.27 -12.55 12.18
CA TYR A 193 11.69 -12.80 12.43
C TYR A 193 12.18 -14.19 11.97
N ASN A 194 11.32 -15.21 11.96
CA ASN A 194 11.69 -16.56 11.53
C ASN A 194 11.37 -16.82 10.05
N ASN A 195 10.67 -15.90 9.40
CA ASN A 195 10.24 -16.03 8.02
C ASN A 195 10.10 -14.64 7.38
N HIS A 196 11.18 -14.16 6.79
CA HIS A 196 11.25 -12.80 6.27
C HIS A 196 10.38 -12.54 5.02
N SER A 197 9.71 -13.57 4.53
CA SER A 197 8.74 -13.48 3.43
C SER A 197 7.29 -13.34 3.93
N GLN A 198 7.10 -13.31 5.25
CA GLN A 198 5.82 -13.16 5.93
C GLN A 198 5.77 -11.85 6.71
N VAL A 199 4.63 -11.16 6.64
CA VAL A 199 4.36 -9.93 7.37
C VAL A 199 3.11 -10.11 8.22
N ASP A 200 3.24 -9.85 9.51
CA ASP A 200 2.17 -9.89 10.51
C ASP A 200 1.53 -8.49 10.63
N PHE A 201 0.20 -8.45 10.62
CA PHE A 201 -0.57 -7.21 10.70
C PHE A 201 -1.34 -7.10 12.00
N TYR A 202 -1.38 -5.90 12.57
CA TYR A 202 -2.02 -5.58 13.83
C TYR A 202 -2.83 -4.29 13.71
N VAL A 203 -3.99 -4.27 14.38
CA VAL A 203 -4.84 -3.09 14.56
C VAL A 203 -5.16 -2.96 16.05
N ASP A 204 -4.88 -1.79 16.62
CA ASP A 204 -5.03 -1.49 18.04
C ASP A 204 -4.29 -2.49 18.95
N GLY A 205 -3.11 -2.94 18.49
CA GLY A 205 -2.29 -3.94 19.18
C GLY A 205 -2.82 -5.37 19.10
N ASN A 206 -3.95 -5.61 18.42
CA ASN A 206 -4.51 -6.94 18.21
C ASN A 206 -4.00 -7.50 16.87
N TYR A 207 -3.50 -8.72 16.88
CA TYR A 207 -3.15 -9.44 15.65
C TYR A 207 -4.39 -9.64 14.79
N VAL A 208 -4.25 -9.36 13.50
CA VAL A 208 -5.31 -9.53 12.50
C VAL A 208 -5.02 -10.72 11.59
N TYR A 209 -3.90 -10.66 10.86
CA TYR A 209 -3.56 -11.67 9.86
C TYR A 209 -2.07 -11.63 9.50
N SER A 210 -1.56 -12.69 8.87
CA SER A 210 -0.22 -12.72 8.27
C SER A 210 -0.33 -12.91 6.76
N LEU A 211 0.28 -12.01 5.98
CA LEU A 211 0.43 -12.20 4.53
C LEU A 211 1.79 -12.80 4.23
N GLN A 212 1.82 -13.66 3.22
CA GLN A 212 2.99 -14.46 2.86
C GLN A 212 3.26 -14.27 1.36
N ASN A 213 4.46 -13.79 1.00
CA ASN A 213 4.92 -13.66 -0.38
C ASN A 213 6.22 -14.48 -0.58
N PRO A 214 6.10 -15.79 -0.85
CA PRO A 214 7.27 -16.68 -0.92
C PRO A 214 8.30 -16.20 -1.95
N GLY A 215 9.57 -16.16 -1.55
CA GLY A 215 10.68 -15.72 -2.42
C GLY A 215 10.96 -14.22 -2.38
N VAL A 216 10.25 -13.46 -1.56
CA VAL A 216 10.54 -12.05 -1.24
C VAL A 216 11.15 -11.96 0.18
N ASN A 217 12.11 -11.05 0.38
CA ASN A 217 12.68 -10.77 1.70
C ASN A 217 12.27 -9.36 2.11
N TYR A 218 11.38 -9.23 3.08
CA TYR A 218 10.98 -7.92 3.60
C TYR A 218 11.86 -7.45 4.76
N TRP A 219 12.77 -8.28 5.29
CA TRP A 219 13.54 -7.98 6.49
C TRP A 219 14.76 -7.11 6.20
N GLU A 220 14.92 -6.03 6.98
CA GLU A 220 16.05 -5.10 6.92
C GLU A 220 16.33 -4.62 5.48
N ASN A 221 15.28 -4.29 4.73
CA ASN A 221 15.45 -3.54 3.49
C ASN A 221 15.53 -2.04 3.80
N LEU A 222 16.15 -1.28 2.90
CA LEU A 222 16.15 0.18 2.96
C LEU A 222 14.78 0.69 2.54
N TYR A 223 13.90 0.89 3.51
CA TYR A 223 12.53 1.30 3.32
C TYR A 223 12.34 2.81 3.49
N TYR A 224 11.34 3.34 2.80
CA TYR A 224 10.80 4.68 2.96
C TYR A 224 9.34 4.55 3.44
N PHE A 225 8.97 5.26 4.50
CA PHE A 225 7.59 5.38 4.96
C PHE A 225 6.79 6.27 4.01
N VAL A 226 5.65 5.78 3.54
CA VAL A 226 4.80 6.47 2.57
C VAL A 226 3.36 6.43 3.02
N GLY A 227 2.71 7.60 3.01
CA GLY A 227 1.26 7.67 2.89
C GLY A 227 0.91 8.28 1.54
N THR A 228 -0.03 7.70 0.81
CA THR A 228 -0.41 8.16 -0.53
C THR A 228 -1.88 7.93 -0.83
N THR A 229 -2.46 8.77 -1.67
CA THR A 229 -3.75 8.51 -2.32
C THR A 229 -3.54 8.39 -3.81
N HIS A 230 -4.17 7.39 -4.42
CA HIS A 230 -4.18 7.18 -5.85
C HIS A 230 -5.59 7.39 -6.40
N ARG A 231 -5.75 8.47 -7.15
CA ARG A 231 -6.97 8.74 -7.92
C ARG A 231 -6.68 8.47 -9.39
N THR A 232 -7.51 7.66 -10.06
CA THR A 232 -7.29 7.23 -11.45
C THR A 232 -8.12 8.01 -12.46
N SER A 233 -9.15 8.73 -12.01
CA SER A 233 -10.10 9.43 -12.87
C SER A 233 -10.60 10.75 -12.29
N ASP A 234 -10.96 11.68 -13.17
CA ASP A 234 -11.57 12.95 -12.81
C ASP A 234 -13.09 12.78 -12.56
N SER A 235 -13.80 13.89 -12.36
CA SER A 235 -15.27 13.93 -12.42
C SER A 235 -16.05 13.27 -11.26
N TRP A 236 -15.41 12.99 -10.13
CA TRP A 236 -16.09 12.57 -8.88
C TRP A 236 -15.56 13.30 -7.65
N SER A 237 -16.44 13.72 -6.74
CA SER A 237 -16.02 14.44 -5.52
C SER A 237 -15.29 13.51 -4.58
N SER A 238 -14.09 13.86 -4.12
CA SER A 238 -13.36 13.17 -3.04
C SER A 238 -13.46 13.92 -1.70
N SER A 239 -14.39 14.87 -1.60
CA SER A 239 -14.52 15.73 -0.42
C SER A 239 -14.64 14.92 0.87
N GLY A 240 -13.75 15.20 1.82
CA GLY A 240 -13.70 14.53 3.12
C GLY A 240 -12.91 13.22 3.13
N GLN A 241 -12.48 12.70 1.97
CA GLN A 241 -11.63 11.53 1.91
C GLN A 241 -10.16 11.91 2.12
N GLN A 242 -9.51 11.29 3.09
CA GLN A 242 -8.12 11.59 3.44
C GLN A 242 -7.52 10.51 4.34
N ILE A 243 -6.21 10.38 4.30
CA ILE A 243 -5.45 9.71 5.34
C ILE A 243 -5.05 10.75 6.38
N GLU A 244 -5.10 10.39 7.65
CA GLU A 244 -4.31 11.08 8.66
C GLU A 244 -3.36 10.10 9.35
N MET A 245 -2.10 10.48 9.47
CA MET A 245 -1.04 9.65 10.05
C MET A 245 -0.34 10.43 11.16
N TYR A 246 -0.22 9.84 12.34
CA TYR A 246 0.42 10.39 13.53
C TYR A 246 1.35 9.34 14.12
N ASN A 247 2.30 9.76 14.96
CA ASN A 247 3.19 8.85 15.70
C ASN A 247 3.81 7.76 14.79
N MET A 248 4.23 8.16 13.60
CA MET A 248 4.81 7.26 12.60
C MET A 248 6.12 6.70 13.15
N THR A 249 6.36 5.42 12.91
CA THR A 249 7.52 4.69 13.43
C THR A 249 7.87 3.56 12.48
N THR A 250 9.17 3.31 12.30
CA THR A 250 9.70 2.09 11.65
C THR A 250 10.38 1.21 12.69
N TYR A 251 10.51 -0.09 12.42
CA TYR A 251 11.12 -1.07 13.33
C TYR A 251 12.33 -1.74 12.73
#